data_AF-A0A1Y2SIE0-F1
#
_entry.id   AF-A0A1Y2SIE0-F1
#
_cell.length_a   1.000
_cell.length_b   1.000
_cell.length_c   1.000
_cell.angle_alpha   90.00
_cell.angle_beta   90.00
_cell.angle_gamma   90.00
#
_symmetry.space_group_name_H-M   'P 1'
#
loop_
_entity.id
_entity.type
_entity.pdbx_description
1 polymer ?
#
loop_
_entity_poly.entity_id
_entity_poly.type
_entity_poly.pdbx_seq_one_letter_code
_entity_poly.pdbx_strand_id
1 'polypeptide(L)'
;MAYKNHKDINLYINAIRKFEKKERKLLGLKNKENYETLSRQLIDSVRRIEYIKVIGDRDISRLRKNPHSDIFDPLRAAWLYIKEENYNEAYWLIFLSTCFGIHKKYGWNLCADIYGGLGTVVWTWDIITQNFEDFKKWYRLASIEMLRDNIKRGFGNHRKYESLRYNSNRAIPIVIESYIKWIGVSRDHEVRFLEASIQNNYPNKYILFDIIYKSMKSVISFGRTARFDYLTMLAKFNLLNIEPLTLYLNGATGPKDGANLLFYGYKKTGYDVARLNNDINELANELPITKLASQVLEDALCNWQKSPSEYIYFGG
;
A
#
# COMPACT_ATOMS: atom_id res chain seq x y z
N MET A 1 15.46 0.63 -20.80
CA MET A 1 15.19 1.66 -21.82
C MET A 1 13.70 1.62 -22.26
N ALA A 2 12.74 1.83 -21.35
CA ALA A 2 11.29 1.71 -21.65
C ALA A 2 10.34 2.53 -20.72
N TYR A 3 10.78 3.68 -20.18
CA TYR A 3 9.97 4.46 -19.21
C TYR A 3 9.36 5.75 -19.78
N LYS A 4 9.30 5.94 -21.10
CA LYS A 4 9.00 7.27 -21.67
C LYS A 4 7.55 7.54 -22.13
N ASN A 5 6.66 6.55 -22.26
CA ASN A 5 5.35 6.77 -22.91
C ASN A 5 4.10 6.76 -22.01
N HIS A 6 4.20 6.49 -20.71
CA HIS A 6 3.03 6.51 -19.79
C HIS A 6 2.47 7.92 -19.51
N LYS A 7 3.02 8.97 -20.13
CA LYS A 7 2.57 10.36 -19.93
C LYS A 7 1.58 10.84 -20.99
N ASP A 8 1.42 10.10 -22.09
CA ASP A 8 0.48 10.45 -23.13
C ASP A 8 -0.92 9.97 -22.76
N ILE A 9 -1.81 10.91 -22.46
CA ILE A 9 -3.22 10.63 -22.18
C ILE A 9 -3.90 9.90 -23.34
N ASN A 10 -3.49 10.17 -24.58
CA ASN A 10 -4.08 9.54 -25.76
C ASN A 10 -3.77 8.04 -25.82
N LEU A 11 -2.62 7.60 -25.29
CA LEU A 11 -2.27 6.19 -25.19
C LEU A 11 -3.33 5.42 -24.36
N TYR A 12 -3.72 5.97 -23.21
CA TYR A 12 -4.73 5.38 -22.33
C TYR A 12 -6.12 5.46 -22.93
N ILE A 13 -6.51 6.62 -23.49
CA ILE A 13 -7.81 6.78 -24.15
C ILE A 13 -7.95 5.80 -25.32
N ASN A 14 -6.90 5.64 -26.13
CA ASN A 14 -6.89 4.72 -27.27
C ASN A 14 -6.98 3.26 -26.81
N ALA A 15 -6.28 2.89 -25.73
CA ALA A 15 -6.40 1.55 -25.13
C ALA A 15 -7.82 1.26 -24.61
N ILE A 16 -8.43 2.22 -23.90
CA ILE A 16 -9.81 2.11 -23.42
C ILE A 16 -10.80 1.96 -24.61
N ARG A 17 -10.66 2.80 -25.64
CA ARG A 17 -11.51 2.70 -26.84
C ARG A 17 -11.30 1.40 -27.61
N LYS A 18 -10.07 0.87 -27.61
CA LYS A 18 -9.75 -0.42 -28.23
C LYS A 18 -10.43 -1.56 -27.47
N PHE A 19 -10.38 -1.54 -26.13
CA PHE A 19 -11.13 -2.46 -25.28
C PHE A 19 -12.64 -2.40 -25.60
N GLU A 20 -13.21 -1.20 -25.70
CA GLU A 20 -14.64 -1.06 -26.00
C GLU A 20 -15.08 -1.61 -27.35
N LYS A 21 -14.20 -1.52 -28.36
CA LYS A 21 -14.45 -2.06 -29.70
C LYS A 21 -14.36 -3.59 -29.75
N LYS A 22 -13.52 -4.19 -28.91
CA LYS A 22 -13.22 -5.63 -28.95
C LYS A 22 -14.05 -6.45 -27.98
N GLU A 23 -14.21 -5.94 -26.76
CA GLU A 23 -14.74 -6.72 -25.64
C GLU A 23 -16.17 -6.27 -25.30
N ARG A 24 -16.35 -5.01 -24.87
CA ARG A 24 -17.66 -4.45 -24.50
C ARG A 24 -17.61 -2.95 -24.22
N LYS A 25 -18.77 -2.29 -24.33
CA LYS A 25 -18.94 -0.89 -23.94
C LYS A 25 -18.70 -0.67 -22.43
N LEU A 26 -18.08 0.46 -22.11
CA LEU A 26 -17.89 0.93 -20.74
C LEU A 26 -18.94 2.00 -20.44
N LEU A 27 -20.08 1.59 -19.85
CA LEU A 27 -21.27 2.45 -19.70
C LEU A 27 -21.05 3.68 -18.81
N GLY A 28 -19.96 3.71 -18.03
CA GLY A 28 -19.54 4.86 -17.23
C GLY A 28 -18.83 5.97 -18.02
N LEU A 29 -18.42 5.72 -19.27
CA LEU A 29 -17.67 6.67 -20.10
C LEU A 29 -18.57 7.28 -21.18
N LYS A 30 -19.41 8.24 -20.78
CA LYS A 30 -20.47 8.80 -21.63
C LYS A 30 -20.01 9.94 -22.53
N ASN A 31 -19.06 10.73 -22.06
CA ASN A 31 -18.54 11.91 -22.75
C ASN A 31 -17.01 11.95 -22.69
N LYS A 32 -16.42 12.88 -23.45
CA LYS A 32 -14.97 13.03 -23.57
C LYS A 32 -14.30 13.24 -22.21
N GLU A 33 -14.95 14.01 -21.34
CA GLU A 33 -14.47 14.34 -20.01
C GLU A 33 -14.31 13.09 -19.13
N ASN A 34 -15.19 12.09 -19.28
CA ASN A 34 -15.06 10.82 -18.56
C ASN A 34 -13.80 10.03 -18.96
N TYR A 35 -13.51 9.94 -20.27
CA TYR A 35 -12.30 9.27 -20.76
C TYR A 35 -11.04 9.99 -20.29
N GLU A 36 -11.02 11.33 -20.40
CA GLU A 36 -9.87 12.12 -20.00
C GLU A 36 -9.62 12.02 -18.49
N THR A 37 -10.68 12.10 -17.68
CA THR A 37 -10.57 12.02 -16.22
C THR A 37 -10.06 10.65 -15.80
N LEU A 38 -10.63 9.55 -16.28
CA LEU A 38 -10.16 8.20 -15.96
C LEU A 38 -8.71 8.00 -16.40
N SER A 39 -8.36 8.44 -17.61
CA SER A 39 -6.99 8.31 -18.14
C SER A 39 -5.98 9.08 -17.30
N ARG A 40 -6.32 10.30 -16.83
CA ARG A 40 -5.47 11.07 -15.92
C ARG A 40 -5.30 10.39 -14.57
N GLN A 41 -6.36 9.80 -14.02
CA GLN A 41 -6.27 9.03 -12.77
C GLN A 41 -5.38 7.77 -12.93
N LEU A 42 -5.45 7.07 -14.07
CA LEU A 42 -4.55 5.96 -14.37
C LEU A 42 -3.08 6.43 -14.43
N ILE A 43 -2.82 7.56 -15.09
CA ILE A 43 -1.47 8.14 -15.18
C ILE A 43 -0.94 8.53 -13.79
N ASP A 44 -1.75 9.18 -12.95
CA ASP A 44 -1.34 9.56 -11.60
C ASP A 44 -1.03 8.33 -10.73
N SER A 45 -1.84 7.27 -10.85
CA SER A 45 -1.59 6.00 -10.16
C SER A 45 -0.30 5.32 -10.63
N VAL A 46 0.00 5.33 -11.94
CA VAL A 46 1.29 4.84 -12.47
C VAL A 46 2.46 5.67 -11.91
N ARG A 47 2.34 7.00 -11.92
CA ARG A 47 3.38 7.90 -11.38
C ARG A 47 3.65 7.66 -9.90
N ARG A 48 2.63 7.30 -9.10
CA ARG A 48 2.80 6.96 -7.67
C ARG A 48 3.63 5.69 -7.48
N ILE A 49 3.47 4.69 -8.34
CA ILE A 49 4.33 3.50 -8.35
C ILE A 49 5.77 3.89 -8.74
N GLU A 50 5.93 4.66 -9.81
CA GLU A 50 7.24 5.11 -10.29
C GLU A 50 7.96 5.98 -9.26
N TYR A 51 7.24 6.84 -8.54
CA TYR A 51 7.80 7.72 -7.52
C TYR A 51 8.57 6.94 -6.45
N ILE A 52 8.05 5.80 -5.99
CA ILE A 52 8.73 4.96 -5.00
C ILE A 52 10.09 4.46 -5.50
N LYS A 53 10.22 4.17 -6.80
CA LYS A 53 11.51 3.81 -7.39
C LYS A 53 12.42 5.03 -7.51
N VAL A 54 11.90 6.15 -8.00
CA VAL A 54 12.65 7.40 -8.20
C VAL A 54 13.23 7.94 -6.89
N ILE A 55 12.55 7.79 -5.75
CA ILE A 55 13.12 8.20 -4.45
C ILE A 55 14.31 7.33 -4.02
N GLY A 56 14.36 6.06 -4.45
CA GLY A 56 15.47 5.14 -4.17
C GLY A 56 16.71 5.41 -5.01
N ASP A 57 16.49 5.82 -6.26
CA ASP A 57 17.55 6.10 -7.25
C ASP A 57 18.29 7.42 -6.98
N ARG A 58 17.70 8.32 -6.19
CA ARG A 58 18.32 9.60 -5.82
C ARG A 58 19.26 9.41 -4.63
N ASP A 59 20.12 10.41 -4.42
CA ASP A 59 20.87 10.49 -3.17
C ASP A 59 19.90 10.75 -2.01
N ILE A 60 20.07 10.00 -0.92
CA ILE A 60 19.20 10.02 0.25
C ILE A 60 20.05 10.38 1.45
N SER A 61 19.73 11.50 2.10
CA SER A 61 20.37 11.88 3.36
C SER A 61 20.24 10.78 4.41
N ARG A 62 21.35 10.39 5.04
CA ARG A 62 21.39 9.41 6.14
C ARG A 62 20.48 9.78 7.32
N LEU A 63 20.22 11.08 7.51
CA LEU A 63 19.30 11.58 8.54
C LEU A 63 17.85 11.10 8.34
N ARG A 64 17.50 10.59 7.16
CA ARG A 64 16.18 9.99 6.89
C ARG A 64 15.95 8.70 7.67
N LYS A 65 17.02 8.00 8.09
CA LYS A 65 16.96 6.82 8.98
C LYS A 65 16.75 7.19 10.45
N ASN A 66 17.13 8.41 10.85
CA ASN A 66 17.07 8.82 12.25
C ASN A 66 15.63 9.24 12.61
N PRO A 67 14.90 8.51 13.47
CA PRO A 67 13.54 8.89 13.87
C PRO A 67 13.47 10.23 14.60
N HIS A 68 14.58 10.74 15.12
CA HIS A 68 14.63 12.03 15.83
C HIS A 68 14.95 13.21 14.91
N SER A 69 15.09 12.95 13.61
CA SER A 69 15.32 13.98 12.60
C SER A 69 13.99 14.50 12.07
N ASP A 70 13.89 15.83 11.89
CA ASP A 70 12.72 16.47 11.23
C ASP A 70 12.51 15.98 9.80
N ILE A 71 13.56 15.41 9.19
CA ILE A 71 13.51 14.80 7.87
C ILE A 71 13.44 13.28 7.93
N PHE A 72 13.04 12.66 9.05
CA PHE A 72 12.75 11.23 9.07
C PHE A 72 11.72 10.85 7.99
N ASP A 73 11.96 9.74 7.31
CA ASP A 73 11.04 9.18 6.32
C ASP A 73 11.25 7.66 6.24
N PRO A 74 10.31 6.84 6.73
CA PRO A 74 10.48 5.39 6.79
C PRO A 74 10.66 4.75 5.42
N LEU A 75 10.10 5.34 4.35
CA LEU A 75 10.24 4.80 2.99
C LEU A 75 11.62 5.09 2.39
N ARG A 76 12.15 6.29 2.65
CA ARG A 76 13.53 6.63 2.25
C ARG A 76 14.56 5.91 3.12
N ALA A 77 14.27 5.72 4.40
CA ALA A 77 15.07 4.91 5.31
C ALA A 77 15.12 3.45 4.86
N ALA A 78 14.00 2.86 4.44
CA ALA A 78 13.98 1.50 3.88
C ALA A 78 14.91 1.36 2.65
N TRP A 79 14.95 2.35 1.75
CA TRP A 79 15.91 2.35 0.64
C TRP A 79 17.37 2.40 1.10
N LEU A 80 17.69 3.16 2.15
CA LEU A 80 19.02 3.19 2.71
C LEU A 80 19.40 1.83 3.32
N TYR A 81 18.49 1.18 4.05
CA TYR A 81 18.73 -0.15 4.59
C TYR A 81 18.86 -1.23 3.50
N ILE A 82 18.12 -1.13 2.40
CA ILE A 82 18.33 -1.99 1.21
C ILE A 82 19.74 -1.82 0.65
N LYS A 83 20.24 -0.58 0.53
CA LYS A 83 21.61 -0.31 0.07
C LYS A 83 22.68 -0.81 1.02
N GLU A 84 22.32 -1.03 2.29
CA GLU A 84 23.17 -1.57 3.35
C GLU A 84 22.94 -3.09 3.55
N GLU A 85 22.17 -3.75 2.66
CA GLU A 85 21.82 -5.17 2.73
C GLU A 85 21.09 -5.58 4.04
N ASN A 86 20.53 -4.62 4.77
CA ASN A 86 19.70 -4.87 5.93
C ASN A 86 18.22 -4.95 5.52
N TYR A 87 17.86 -6.03 4.83
CA TYR A 87 16.52 -6.19 4.28
C TYR A 87 15.44 -6.27 5.35
N ASN A 88 15.69 -6.96 6.47
CA ASN A 88 14.73 -7.08 7.56
C ASN A 88 14.30 -5.72 8.13
N GLU A 89 15.23 -4.78 8.29
CA GLU A 89 14.89 -3.42 8.72
C GLU A 89 14.10 -2.64 7.65
N ALA A 90 14.40 -2.87 6.37
CA ALA A 90 13.62 -2.28 5.27
C ALA A 90 12.17 -2.79 5.25
N TYR A 91 11.95 -4.10 5.39
CA TYR A 91 10.60 -4.68 5.51
C TYR A 91 9.87 -4.11 6.73
N TRP A 92 10.56 -4.01 7.86
CA TRP A 92 10.00 -3.47 9.09
C TRP A 92 9.51 -2.03 8.93
N LEU A 93 10.32 -1.15 8.34
CA LEU A 93 9.92 0.23 8.09
C LEU A 93 8.79 0.36 7.06
N ILE A 94 8.75 -0.50 6.03
CA ILE A 94 7.63 -0.55 5.10
C ILE A 94 6.35 -0.99 5.81
N PHE A 95 6.43 -1.98 6.71
CA PHE A 95 5.31 -2.40 7.55
C PHE A 95 4.82 -1.26 8.45
N LEU A 96 5.72 -0.59 9.19
CA LEU A 96 5.37 0.55 10.03
C LEU A 96 4.74 1.69 9.23
N SER A 97 5.32 2.02 8.07
CA SER A 97 4.78 3.04 7.17
C SER A 97 3.36 2.73 6.71
N THR A 98 3.05 1.44 6.47
CA THR A 98 1.70 0.99 6.10
C THR A 98 0.76 0.97 7.30
N CYS A 99 1.27 0.55 8.46
CA CYS A 99 0.51 0.43 9.71
C CYS A 99 0.01 1.80 10.19
N PHE A 100 0.86 2.82 10.12
CA PHE A 100 0.54 4.18 10.56
C PHE A 100 -0.01 5.05 9.44
N GLY A 101 0.53 4.92 8.22
CA GLY A 101 0.28 5.85 7.12
C GLY A 101 0.89 7.24 7.37
N ILE A 102 1.10 7.98 6.29
CA ILE A 102 1.52 9.39 6.38
C ILE A 102 0.32 10.28 6.73
N HIS A 103 0.45 11.12 7.75
CA HIS A 103 -0.58 12.09 8.10
C HIS A 103 -0.41 13.35 7.25
N LYS A 104 -1.50 13.84 6.64
CA LYS A 104 -1.47 15.00 5.72
C LYS A 104 -0.82 16.25 6.31
N LYS A 105 -1.01 16.49 7.62
CA LYS A 105 -0.48 17.67 8.33
C LYS A 105 0.79 17.39 9.14
N TYR A 106 0.97 16.17 9.60
CA TYR A 106 1.99 15.83 10.62
C TYR A 106 3.02 14.83 10.09
N GLY A 107 3.00 14.56 8.78
CA GLY A 107 3.95 13.68 8.11
C GLY A 107 4.07 12.33 8.80
N TRP A 108 5.32 11.97 9.09
CA TRP A 108 5.70 10.69 9.68
C TRP A 108 5.83 10.72 11.21
N ASN A 109 5.41 11.80 11.89
CA ASN A 109 5.64 11.98 13.34
C ASN A 109 5.20 10.77 14.17
N LEU A 110 4.02 10.19 13.90
CA LEU A 110 3.58 8.99 14.64
C LEU A 110 4.52 7.79 14.41
N CYS A 111 4.94 7.57 13.16
CA CYS A 111 5.89 6.50 12.86
C CYS A 111 7.25 6.77 13.52
N ALA A 112 7.71 8.02 13.50
CA ALA A 112 8.96 8.47 14.11
C ALA A 112 8.95 8.25 15.63
N ASP A 113 7.88 8.64 16.31
CA ASP A 113 7.71 8.50 17.75
C ASP A 113 7.66 7.03 18.19
N ILE A 114 6.93 6.20 17.44
CA ILE A 114 6.86 4.77 17.75
C ILE A 114 8.16 4.06 17.42
N TYR A 115 8.75 4.30 16.25
CA TYR A 115 9.99 3.65 15.85
C TYR A 115 11.19 4.12 16.69
N GLY A 116 11.28 5.42 16.99
CA GLY A 116 12.33 6.01 17.82
C GLY A 116 12.09 5.92 19.32
N GLY A 117 11.01 5.28 19.77
CA GLY A 117 10.74 5.07 21.19
C GLY A 117 10.63 6.36 21.99
N LEU A 118 10.11 7.45 21.39
CA LEU A 118 10.10 8.80 21.97
C LEU A 118 11.48 9.28 22.46
N GLY A 119 12.58 8.87 21.80
CA GLY A 119 13.94 9.30 22.17
C GLY A 119 14.66 8.37 23.14
N THR A 120 14.03 7.26 23.55
CA THR A 120 14.62 6.32 24.52
C THR A 120 15.39 5.18 23.84
N VAL A 121 14.73 4.47 22.93
CA VAL A 121 15.28 3.33 22.19
C VAL A 121 14.69 3.31 20.80
N VAL A 122 15.52 3.05 19.79
CA VAL A 122 15.03 2.81 18.44
C VAL A 122 14.59 1.36 18.35
N TRP A 123 13.30 1.12 18.16
CA TRP A 123 12.71 -0.21 18.01
C TRP A 123 12.95 -0.75 16.59
N THR A 124 14.21 -1.05 16.29
CA THR A 124 14.62 -1.78 15.09
C THR A 124 14.02 -3.19 15.06
N TRP A 125 14.06 -3.86 13.90
CA TRP A 125 13.60 -5.23 13.76
C TRP A 125 14.28 -6.20 14.74
N ASP A 126 15.59 -6.07 14.92
CA ASP A 126 16.34 -6.91 15.84
C ASP A 126 15.90 -6.68 17.30
N ILE A 127 15.75 -5.41 17.69
CA ILE A 127 15.36 -5.05 19.06
C ILE A 127 13.91 -5.46 19.33
N ILE A 128 12.98 -5.16 18.42
CA ILE A 128 11.54 -5.42 18.62
C ILE A 128 11.25 -6.92 18.67
N THR A 129 12.00 -7.74 17.93
CA THR A 129 11.81 -9.20 17.94
C THR A 129 12.48 -9.88 19.13
N GLN A 130 13.62 -9.37 19.62
CA GLN A 130 14.31 -9.93 20.79
C GLN A 130 13.68 -9.48 22.11
N ASN A 131 13.26 -8.22 22.22
CA ASN A 131 12.86 -7.58 23.47
C ASN A 131 11.40 -7.09 23.44
N PHE A 132 10.50 -7.88 22.86
CA PHE A 132 9.10 -7.47 22.64
C PHE A 132 8.35 -7.13 23.94
N GLU A 133 8.66 -7.81 25.05
CA GLU A 133 8.08 -7.48 26.35
C GLU A 133 8.44 -6.07 26.83
N ASP A 134 9.66 -5.61 26.53
CA ASP A 134 10.09 -4.27 26.90
C ASP A 134 9.42 -3.22 26.02
N PHE A 135 9.19 -3.51 24.74
CA PHE A 135 8.33 -2.67 23.89
C PHE A 135 6.92 -2.55 24.45
N LYS A 136 6.30 -3.65 24.92
CA LYS A 136 4.97 -3.60 25.55
C LYS A 136 4.93 -2.72 26.79
N LYS A 137 5.92 -2.86 27.68
CA LYS A 137 6.04 -2.03 28.89
C LYS A 137 6.23 -0.56 28.53
N TRP A 138 7.16 -0.27 27.62
CA TRP A 138 7.42 1.07 27.11
C TRP A 138 6.14 1.69 26.50
N TYR A 139 5.47 0.97 25.60
CA TYR A 139 4.31 1.48 24.88
C TYR A 139 3.16 1.85 25.82
N ARG A 140 2.99 1.12 26.94
CA ARG A 140 1.97 1.47 27.94
C ARG A 140 2.16 2.89 28.48
N LEU A 141 3.39 3.29 28.76
CA LEU A 141 3.73 4.63 29.25
C LEU A 141 3.71 5.65 28.11
N ALA A 142 4.37 5.32 26.99
CA ALA A 142 4.44 6.18 25.81
C ALA A 142 3.05 6.51 25.23
N SER A 143 2.11 5.56 25.26
CA SER A 143 0.71 5.78 24.87
C SER A 143 0.04 6.87 25.70
N ILE A 144 0.27 6.89 27.01
CA ILE A 144 -0.31 7.89 27.91
C ILE A 144 0.32 9.26 27.65
N GLU A 145 1.65 9.30 27.48
CA GLU A 145 2.41 10.51 27.16
C GLU A 145 1.95 11.12 25.84
N MET A 146 1.90 10.31 24.77
CA MET A 146 1.50 10.76 23.44
C MET A 146 0.06 11.32 23.37
N LEU A 147 -0.80 10.93 24.31
CA LEU A 147 -2.17 11.44 24.42
C LEU A 147 -2.27 12.74 25.23
N ARG A 148 -1.19 13.17 25.91
CA ARG A 148 -1.19 14.28 26.88
C ARG A 148 -0.14 15.36 26.61
N ASP A 149 0.91 15.06 25.86
CA ASP A 149 2.06 15.95 25.62
C ASP A 149 1.80 17.13 24.65
N ASN A 150 0.58 17.25 24.10
CA ASN A 150 0.18 18.24 23.10
C ASN A 150 0.96 18.21 21.77
N ILE A 151 1.84 17.24 21.56
CA ILE A 151 2.57 17.07 20.30
C ILE A 151 1.62 16.48 19.26
N LYS A 152 1.60 17.09 18.07
CA LYS A 152 0.71 16.68 17.00
C LYS A 152 1.27 15.49 16.23
N ARG A 153 0.56 14.37 16.34
CA ARG A 153 0.79 13.10 15.65
C ARG A 153 -0.55 12.46 15.32
N GLY A 154 -0.58 11.59 14.31
CA GLY A 154 -1.81 10.90 13.93
C GLY A 154 -1.60 9.88 12.83
N PHE A 155 -2.57 8.98 12.71
CA PHE A 155 -2.63 7.99 11.64
C PHE A 155 -3.01 8.63 10.31
N GLY A 156 -2.44 8.13 9.21
CA GLY A 156 -2.82 8.51 7.85
C GLY A 156 -4.27 8.16 7.50
N ASN A 157 -4.75 8.65 6.36
CA ASN A 157 -6.16 8.56 5.98
C ASN A 157 -6.72 7.13 5.94
N HIS A 158 -5.94 6.15 5.48
CA HIS A 158 -6.34 4.73 5.44
C HIS A 158 -6.37 4.07 6.83
N ARG A 159 -5.85 4.75 7.85
CA ARG A 159 -5.63 4.26 9.22
C ARG A 159 -6.30 5.16 10.28
N LYS A 160 -7.10 6.14 9.87
CA LYS A 160 -7.71 7.19 10.73
C LYS A 160 -8.62 6.69 11.86
N TYR A 161 -9.00 5.41 11.83
CA TYR A 161 -9.86 4.78 12.84
C TYR A 161 -9.08 3.86 13.81
N GLU A 162 -7.75 3.79 13.69
CA GLU A 162 -6.90 3.10 14.66
C GLU A 162 -6.73 3.94 15.95
N SER A 163 -6.32 3.29 17.03
CA SER A 163 -6.23 3.90 18.36
C SER A 163 -4.81 3.87 18.91
N LEU A 164 -4.38 4.97 19.53
CA LEU A 164 -3.12 5.03 20.28
C LEU A 164 -3.24 4.47 21.69
N ARG A 165 -4.46 4.21 22.20
CA ARG A 165 -4.65 3.76 23.58
C ARG A 165 -4.09 2.36 23.80
N TYR A 166 -3.20 2.21 24.78
CA TYR A 166 -2.58 0.93 25.14
C TYR A 166 -3.58 -0.14 25.58
N ASN A 167 -4.74 0.26 26.09
CA ASN A 167 -5.80 -0.65 26.56
C ASN A 167 -6.88 -0.91 25.50
N SER A 168 -6.67 -0.51 24.25
CA SER A 168 -7.62 -0.85 23.18
C SER A 168 -7.47 -2.31 22.75
N ASN A 169 -8.57 -2.91 22.28
CA ASN A 169 -8.58 -4.30 21.79
C ASN A 169 -7.62 -4.57 20.62
N ARG A 170 -7.11 -3.51 19.98
CA ARG A 170 -6.18 -3.55 18.86
C ARG A 170 -5.04 -2.55 19.06
N ALA A 171 -4.52 -2.48 20.29
CA ALA A 171 -3.39 -1.62 20.63
C ALA A 171 -2.16 -1.95 19.77
N ILE A 172 -1.29 -0.96 19.53
CA ILE A 172 -0.10 -1.10 18.66
C ILE A 172 0.76 -2.34 19.01
N PRO A 173 1.03 -2.67 20.29
CA PRO A 173 1.77 -3.89 20.60
C PRO A 173 1.06 -5.16 20.12
N ILE A 174 -0.26 -5.26 20.25
CA ILE A 174 -1.01 -6.42 19.77
C ILE A 174 -0.86 -6.57 18.24
N VAL A 175 -0.88 -5.45 17.52
CA VAL A 175 -0.69 -5.40 16.06
C VAL A 175 0.72 -5.86 15.69
N ILE A 176 1.75 -5.27 16.30
CA ILE A 176 3.15 -5.60 16.02
C ILE A 176 3.46 -7.05 16.39
N GLU A 177 2.98 -7.54 17.53
CA GLU A 177 3.17 -8.93 17.95
C GLU A 177 2.58 -9.91 16.92
N SER A 178 1.39 -9.62 16.42
CA SER A 178 0.74 -10.45 15.40
C SER A 178 1.51 -10.45 14.06
N TYR A 179 2.18 -9.33 13.73
CA TYR A 179 3.05 -9.25 12.56
C TYR A 179 4.34 -10.06 12.77
N ILE A 180 5.01 -9.92 13.92
CA ILE A 180 6.20 -10.72 14.27
C ILE A 180 5.87 -12.21 14.21
N LYS A 181 4.73 -12.62 14.79
CA LYS A 181 4.25 -14.01 14.72
C LYS A 181 3.97 -14.47 13.28
N TRP A 182 3.48 -13.58 12.42
CA TRP A 182 3.23 -13.88 11.02
C TRP A 182 4.52 -14.01 10.19
N ILE A 183 5.58 -13.25 10.53
CA ILE A 183 6.93 -13.46 9.96
C ILE A 183 7.48 -14.82 10.39
N GLY A 184 7.15 -15.26 11.60
CA GLY A 184 7.43 -16.62 12.05
C GLY A 184 8.72 -16.72 12.85
N VAL A 185 9.09 -17.96 13.18
CA VAL A 185 10.12 -18.27 14.18
C VAL A 185 11.53 -17.85 13.76
N SER A 186 11.81 -17.83 12.45
CA SER A 186 13.09 -17.35 11.91
C SER A 186 13.31 -15.86 12.18
N ARG A 187 12.22 -15.10 12.35
CA ARG A 187 12.24 -13.63 12.40
C ARG A 187 12.94 -13.03 11.18
N ASP A 188 12.87 -13.72 10.05
CA ASP A 188 13.47 -13.29 8.80
C ASP A 188 12.40 -13.24 7.71
N HIS A 189 12.27 -12.07 7.09
CA HIS A 189 11.25 -11.81 6.09
C HIS A 189 11.51 -12.58 4.79
N GLU A 190 12.76 -12.68 4.36
CA GLU A 190 13.11 -13.41 3.14
C GLU A 190 12.84 -14.91 3.32
N VAL A 191 13.19 -15.47 4.49
CA VAL A 191 12.83 -16.85 4.85
C VAL A 191 11.31 -17.03 4.82
N ARG A 192 10.53 -16.11 5.39
CA ARG A 192 9.07 -16.19 5.40
C ARG A 192 8.47 -16.26 3.99
N PHE A 193 8.99 -15.45 3.06
CA PHE A 193 8.52 -15.42 1.68
C PHE A 193 9.02 -16.61 0.86
N LEU A 194 10.24 -17.07 1.11
CA LEU A 194 10.79 -18.28 0.52
C LEU A 194 9.99 -19.52 0.94
N GLU A 195 9.66 -19.66 2.22
CA GLU A 195 8.79 -20.73 2.73
C GLU A 195 7.42 -20.72 2.03
N ALA A 196 6.79 -19.55 1.89
CA ALA A 196 5.52 -19.42 1.19
C ALA A 196 5.62 -19.86 -0.28
N SER A 197 6.75 -19.56 -0.94
CA SER A 197 7.03 -20.00 -2.30
C SER A 197 7.23 -21.52 -2.37
N ILE A 198 8.08 -22.10 -1.52
CA ILE A 198 8.40 -23.54 -1.51
C ILE A 198 7.15 -24.37 -1.22
N GLN A 199 6.37 -24.00 -0.19
CA GLN A 199 5.16 -24.72 0.21
C GLN A 199 4.08 -24.75 -0.88
N ASN A 200 4.17 -23.85 -1.86
CA ASN A 200 3.21 -23.74 -2.97
C ASN A 200 3.86 -24.04 -4.32
N ASN A 201 4.98 -24.78 -4.32
CA ASN A 201 5.69 -25.24 -5.51
C ASN A 201 6.11 -24.10 -6.46
N TYR A 202 6.77 -23.08 -5.91
CA TYR A 202 7.27 -21.91 -6.64
C TYR A 202 6.22 -21.27 -7.55
N PRO A 203 5.11 -20.80 -6.96
CA PRO A 203 4.02 -20.24 -7.72
C PRO A 203 4.47 -18.99 -8.48
N ASN A 204 3.78 -18.66 -9.58
CA ASN A 204 4.03 -17.40 -10.27
C ASN A 204 3.72 -16.19 -9.34
N LYS A 205 4.22 -15.00 -9.73
CA LYS A 205 4.11 -13.75 -8.95
C LYS A 205 2.68 -13.38 -8.52
N TYR A 206 1.66 -13.77 -9.29
CA TYR A 206 0.26 -13.47 -9.02
C TYR A 206 -0.33 -14.39 -7.95
N ILE A 207 -0.03 -15.69 -8.05
CA ILE A 207 -0.45 -16.69 -7.09
C ILE A 207 0.28 -16.48 -5.76
N LEU A 208 1.59 -16.17 -5.80
CA LEU A 208 2.37 -15.87 -4.60
C LEU A 208 1.81 -14.65 -3.86
N PHE A 209 1.44 -13.57 -4.57
CA PHE A 209 0.77 -12.41 -3.97
C PHE A 209 -0.48 -12.84 -3.20
N ASP A 210 -1.34 -13.66 -3.82
CA ASP A 210 -2.61 -14.07 -3.23
C ASP A 210 -2.44 -14.95 -1.98
N ILE A 211 -1.49 -15.89 -2.02
CA ILE A 211 -1.12 -16.73 -0.87
C ILE A 211 -0.69 -15.85 0.31
N ILE A 212 0.25 -14.93 0.08
CA ILE A 212 0.78 -14.06 1.12
C ILE A 212 -0.32 -13.14 1.65
N TYR A 213 -1.10 -12.50 0.76
CA TYR A 213 -2.21 -11.63 1.11
C TYR A 213 -3.25 -12.32 2.00
N LYS A 214 -3.62 -13.57 1.67
CA LYS A 214 -4.54 -14.38 2.47
C LYS A 214 -3.92 -14.74 3.82
N SER A 215 -2.66 -15.14 3.85
CA SER A 215 -1.97 -15.49 5.09
C SER A 215 -1.87 -14.32 6.07
N MET A 216 -1.71 -13.08 5.58
CA MET A 216 -1.67 -11.87 6.41
C MET A 216 -2.98 -11.57 7.15
N LYS A 217 -4.06 -12.32 6.92
CA LYS A 217 -5.30 -12.21 7.72
C LYS A 217 -5.03 -12.43 9.22
N SER A 218 -3.94 -13.11 9.59
CA SER A 218 -3.52 -13.28 10.99
C SER A 218 -2.95 -12.01 11.63
N VAL A 219 -2.59 -10.99 10.85
CA VAL A 219 -2.06 -9.72 11.35
C VAL A 219 -3.21 -8.81 11.77
N ILE A 220 -3.29 -8.51 13.07
CA ILE A 220 -4.37 -7.75 13.69
C ILE A 220 -4.37 -6.30 13.17
N SER A 221 -5.56 -5.72 12.99
CA SER A 221 -5.77 -4.39 12.37
C SER A 221 -5.25 -4.23 10.94
N PHE A 222 -4.72 -5.29 10.32
CA PHE A 222 -4.27 -5.30 8.94
C PHE A 222 -5.38 -5.81 8.01
N GLY A 223 -6.41 -4.97 7.84
CA GLY A 223 -7.54 -5.26 6.95
C GLY A 223 -7.16 -5.36 5.47
N ARG A 224 -8.15 -5.50 4.58
CA ARG A 224 -7.96 -5.60 3.12
C ARG A 224 -6.98 -4.56 2.58
N THR A 225 -7.24 -3.27 2.84
CA THR A 225 -6.41 -2.17 2.33
C THR A 225 -4.98 -2.24 2.84
N ALA A 226 -4.74 -2.46 4.13
CA ALA A 226 -3.38 -2.50 4.68
C ALA A 226 -2.56 -3.68 4.12
N ARG A 227 -3.18 -4.87 3.95
CA ARG A 227 -2.50 -6.03 3.34
C ARG A 227 -2.15 -5.77 1.88
N PHE A 228 -3.08 -5.19 1.13
CA PHE A 228 -2.87 -4.85 -0.28
C PHE A 228 -1.77 -3.80 -0.42
N ASP A 229 -1.86 -2.70 0.34
CA ASP A 229 -0.89 -1.60 0.35
C ASP A 229 0.52 -2.10 0.74
N TYR A 230 0.65 -2.91 1.79
CA TYR A 230 1.94 -3.44 2.22
C TYR A 230 2.60 -4.29 1.13
N LEU A 231 1.88 -5.26 0.56
CA LEU A 231 2.44 -6.16 -0.44
C LEU A 231 2.77 -5.45 -1.75
N THR A 232 1.95 -4.48 -2.17
CA THR A 232 2.30 -3.67 -3.35
C THR A 232 3.46 -2.73 -3.05
N MET A 233 3.67 -2.28 -1.81
CA MET A 233 4.88 -1.57 -1.41
C MET A 233 6.12 -2.46 -1.50
N LEU A 234 6.08 -3.71 -1.04
CA LEU A 234 7.20 -4.65 -1.21
C LEU A 234 7.58 -4.83 -2.69
N ALA A 235 6.58 -4.95 -3.56
CA ALA A 235 6.78 -5.03 -5.00
C ALA A 235 7.40 -3.74 -5.58
N LYS A 236 6.97 -2.54 -5.13
CA LYS A 236 7.51 -1.25 -5.57
C LYS A 236 8.99 -1.07 -5.17
N PHE A 237 9.38 -1.60 -4.02
CA PHE A 237 10.78 -1.62 -3.56
C PHE A 237 11.62 -2.72 -4.20
N ASN A 238 11.03 -3.58 -5.04
CA ASN A 238 11.64 -4.81 -5.58
C ASN A 238 12.18 -5.75 -4.49
N LEU A 239 11.64 -5.68 -3.27
CA LEU A 239 11.93 -6.62 -2.19
C LEU A 239 11.24 -7.97 -2.39
N LEU A 240 10.18 -8.00 -3.21
CA LEU A 240 9.47 -9.23 -3.50
C LEU A 240 8.82 -9.15 -4.89
N ASN A 241 9.07 -10.16 -5.73
CA ASN A 241 8.51 -10.25 -7.08
C ASN A 241 7.07 -10.77 -7.05
N ILE A 242 6.13 -9.93 -6.63
CA ILE A 242 4.70 -10.24 -6.53
C ILE A 242 3.84 -9.15 -7.16
N GLU A 243 2.68 -9.52 -7.70
CA GLU A 243 1.69 -8.56 -8.20
C GLU A 243 0.27 -9.05 -7.93
N PRO A 244 -0.68 -8.16 -7.57
CA PRO A 244 -2.05 -8.57 -7.36
C PRO A 244 -2.75 -8.97 -8.66
N LEU A 245 -3.39 -10.15 -8.68
CA LEU A 245 -4.18 -10.61 -9.82
C LEU A 245 -5.51 -9.87 -9.98
N THR A 246 -6.07 -9.35 -8.88
CA THR A 246 -7.35 -8.64 -8.88
C THR A 246 -7.26 -7.42 -7.99
N LEU A 247 -8.32 -6.61 -7.97
CA LEU A 247 -8.43 -5.46 -7.08
C LEU A 247 -8.82 -5.86 -5.65
N TYR A 248 -9.10 -7.14 -5.36
CA TYR A 248 -9.62 -7.57 -4.06
C TYR A 248 -10.83 -6.72 -3.60
N LEU A 249 -11.83 -6.63 -4.49
CA LEU A 249 -12.99 -5.74 -4.32
C LEU A 249 -13.90 -6.07 -3.13
N ASN A 250 -13.75 -7.26 -2.53
CA ASN A 250 -14.53 -7.63 -1.35
C ASN A 250 -14.16 -6.72 -0.17
N GLY A 251 -15.12 -5.94 0.33
CA GLY A 251 -14.92 -4.91 1.35
C GLY A 251 -14.26 -3.61 0.85
N ALA A 252 -14.09 -3.41 -0.47
CA ALA A 252 -13.46 -2.24 -1.06
C ALA A 252 -14.49 -1.29 -1.70
N THR A 253 -15.20 -0.48 -0.89
CA THR A 253 -16.33 0.35 -1.38
C THR A 253 -15.94 1.28 -2.53
N GLY A 254 -14.86 2.05 -2.42
CA GLY A 254 -14.44 3.00 -3.45
C GLY A 254 -14.09 2.35 -4.80
N PRO A 255 -13.14 1.40 -4.85
CA PRO A 255 -12.81 0.68 -6.07
C PRO A 255 -13.99 -0.10 -6.65
N LYS A 256 -14.84 -0.71 -5.80
CA LYS A 256 -16.04 -1.43 -6.24
C LYS A 256 -17.04 -0.49 -6.90
N ASP A 257 -17.31 0.66 -6.28
CA ASP A 257 -18.20 1.68 -6.83
C ASP A 257 -17.66 2.21 -8.18
N GLY A 258 -16.34 2.38 -8.30
CA GLY A 258 -15.70 2.77 -9.55
C GLY A 258 -15.78 1.70 -10.64
N ALA A 259 -15.56 0.43 -10.30
CA ALA A 259 -15.73 -0.67 -11.25
C ALA A 259 -17.17 -0.79 -11.74
N ASN A 260 -18.14 -0.74 -10.81
CA ASN A 260 -19.56 -0.75 -11.15
C ASN A 260 -19.93 0.43 -12.08
N LEU A 261 -19.47 1.63 -11.72
CA LEU A 261 -19.74 2.82 -12.51
C LEU A 261 -19.15 2.68 -13.91
N LEU A 262 -17.91 2.20 -14.02
CA LEU A 262 -17.21 2.06 -15.29
C LEU A 262 -17.91 1.08 -16.24
N PHE A 263 -18.20 -0.13 -15.78
CA PHE A 263 -18.75 -1.19 -16.63
C PHE A 263 -20.28 -1.09 -16.81
N TYR A 264 -20.99 -0.66 -15.77
CA TYR A 264 -22.46 -0.76 -15.72
C TYR A 264 -23.16 0.59 -15.63
N GLY A 265 -22.43 1.70 -15.53
CA GLY A 265 -22.99 3.06 -15.53
C GLY A 265 -23.60 3.50 -14.21
N TYR A 266 -23.54 2.67 -13.17
CA TYR A 266 -24.07 2.95 -11.83
C TYR A 266 -23.07 2.53 -10.76
N LYS A 267 -22.93 3.28 -9.66
CA LYS A 267 -22.00 2.93 -8.56
C LYS A 267 -22.43 1.68 -7.79
N LYS A 268 -23.73 1.46 -7.66
CA LYS A 268 -24.30 0.33 -6.92
C LYS A 268 -25.06 -0.57 -7.88
N THR A 269 -24.70 -1.85 -7.88
CA THR A 269 -25.31 -2.89 -8.69
C THR A 269 -25.41 -4.19 -7.88
N GLY A 270 -26.27 -5.11 -8.31
CA GLY A 270 -26.36 -6.47 -7.76
C GLY A 270 -25.31 -7.45 -8.30
N TYR A 271 -24.41 -7.00 -9.19
CA TYR A 271 -23.40 -7.87 -9.79
C TYR A 271 -22.41 -8.42 -8.75
N ASP A 272 -22.06 -9.70 -8.94
CA ASP A 272 -21.10 -10.38 -8.11
C ASP A 272 -19.68 -9.83 -8.30
N VAL A 273 -18.91 -9.88 -7.22
CA VAL A 273 -17.51 -9.43 -7.14
C VAL A 273 -16.62 -10.22 -8.10
N ALA A 274 -16.88 -11.51 -8.31
CA ALA A 274 -16.09 -12.32 -9.24
C ALA A 274 -16.23 -11.81 -10.68
N ARG A 275 -17.45 -11.44 -11.08
CA ARG A 275 -17.71 -10.83 -12.40
C ARG A 275 -16.92 -9.52 -12.55
N LEU A 276 -17.02 -8.62 -11.57
CA LEU A 276 -16.30 -7.34 -11.61
C LEU A 276 -14.78 -7.53 -11.70
N ASN A 277 -14.21 -8.50 -10.97
CA ASN A 277 -12.78 -8.78 -11.04
C ASN A 277 -12.37 -9.28 -12.44
N ASN A 278 -13.15 -10.17 -13.05
CA ASN A 278 -12.90 -10.61 -14.43
C ASN A 278 -12.94 -9.42 -15.39
N ASP A 279 -13.95 -8.58 -15.25
CA ASP A 279 -14.12 -7.41 -16.10
C ASP A 279 -12.92 -6.45 -16.04
N ILE A 280 -12.42 -6.20 -14.83
CA ILE A 280 -11.27 -5.34 -14.62
C ILE A 280 -9.99 -5.98 -15.14
N ASN A 281 -9.85 -7.30 -15.02
CA ASN A 281 -8.69 -8.02 -15.52
C ASN A 281 -8.61 -7.98 -17.06
N GLU A 282 -9.73 -8.11 -17.76
CA GLU A 282 -9.78 -7.95 -19.21
C GLU A 282 -9.35 -6.52 -19.62
N LEU A 283 -9.85 -5.49 -18.92
CA LEU A 283 -9.43 -4.11 -19.16
C LEU A 283 -7.94 -3.90 -18.87
N ALA A 284 -7.44 -4.47 -17.76
CA ALA A 284 -6.03 -4.36 -17.38
C ALA A 284 -5.08 -4.89 -18.47
N ASN A 285 -5.47 -5.95 -19.17
CA ASN A 285 -4.68 -6.54 -20.26
C ASN A 285 -4.57 -5.64 -21.50
N GLU A 286 -5.53 -4.73 -21.72
CA GLU A 286 -5.50 -3.78 -22.83
C GLU A 286 -4.80 -2.46 -22.47
N LEU A 287 -4.72 -2.13 -21.18
CA LEU A 287 -4.11 -0.89 -20.72
C LEU A 287 -2.57 -0.92 -20.83
N PRO A 288 -1.93 0.21 -21.14
CA PRO A 288 -0.48 0.32 -21.26
C PRO A 288 0.19 0.43 -19.88
N ILE A 289 -0.03 -0.56 -19.00
CA ILE A 289 0.48 -0.61 -17.64
C ILE A 289 1.30 -1.89 -17.47
N THR A 290 2.60 -1.75 -17.19
CA THR A 290 3.53 -2.89 -17.22
C THR A 290 3.77 -3.55 -15.87
N LYS A 291 3.40 -2.88 -14.77
CA LYS A 291 3.61 -3.36 -13.40
C LYS A 291 2.44 -2.93 -12.52
N LEU A 292 1.99 -3.82 -11.64
CA LEU A 292 0.97 -3.54 -10.62
C LEU A 292 -0.31 -2.96 -11.24
N ALA A 293 -0.73 -3.47 -12.40
CA ALA A 293 -1.92 -2.98 -13.12
C ALA A 293 -3.17 -2.96 -12.24
N SER A 294 -3.37 -4.01 -11.42
CA SER A 294 -4.46 -4.08 -10.46
C SER A 294 -4.42 -2.97 -9.40
N GLN A 295 -3.23 -2.59 -8.88
CA GLN A 295 -3.10 -1.45 -7.97
C GLN A 295 -3.40 -0.13 -8.69
N VAL A 296 -2.90 0.04 -9.91
CA VAL A 296 -3.15 1.25 -10.71
C VAL A 296 -4.65 1.46 -10.92
N LEU A 297 -5.34 0.38 -11.29
CA LEU A 297 -6.80 0.38 -11.47
C LEU A 297 -7.53 0.60 -10.15
N GLU A 298 -7.08 0.00 -9.06
CA GLU A 298 -7.67 0.19 -7.72
C GLU A 298 -7.71 1.68 -7.33
N ASP A 299 -6.55 2.33 -7.40
CA ASP A 299 -6.39 3.74 -7.06
C ASP A 299 -7.16 4.63 -8.04
N ALA A 300 -7.04 4.35 -9.34
CA ALA A 300 -7.66 5.17 -10.38
C ALA A 300 -9.18 5.13 -10.32
N LEU A 301 -9.78 3.94 -10.16
CA LEU A 301 -11.23 3.77 -10.06
C LEU A 301 -11.78 4.37 -8.76
N CYS A 302 -11.06 4.21 -7.65
CA CYS A 302 -11.44 4.78 -6.36
C CYS A 302 -11.55 6.31 -6.42
N ASN A 303 -10.64 6.97 -7.15
CA ASN A 303 -10.62 8.43 -7.30
C ASN A 303 -11.54 8.92 -8.42
N TRP A 304 -11.50 8.31 -9.59
CA TRP A 304 -12.33 8.67 -10.74
C TRP A 304 -13.83 8.66 -10.39
N GLN A 305 -14.30 7.66 -9.65
CA GLN A 305 -15.74 7.56 -9.33
C GLN A 305 -16.27 8.72 -8.49
N LYS A 306 -15.40 9.43 -7.75
CA LYS A 306 -15.81 10.57 -6.91
C LYS A 306 -16.25 11.75 -7.78
N SER A 307 -15.53 12.00 -8.88
CA SER A 307 -15.78 13.09 -9.82
C SER A 307 -15.51 12.63 -11.27
N PRO A 308 -16.41 11.84 -11.89
CA PRO A 308 -16.11 11.14 -13.15
C PRO A 308 -15.84 12.05 -14.35
N SER A 309 -16.32 13.30 -14.32
CA SER A 309 -16.16 14.30 -15.40
C SER A 309 -15.21 15.43 -15.03
N GLU A 310 -14.63 15.41 -13.82
CA GLU A 310 -13.76 16.48 -13.32
C GLU A 310 -12.50 15.89 -12.72
N TYR A 311 -11.37 16.21 -13.35
CA TYR A 311 -10.08 15.75 -12.87
C TYR A 311 -9.65 16.47 -11.60
N ILE A 312 -9.55 15.70 -10.52
CA ILE A 312 -8.97 16.11 -9.25
C ILE A 312 -7.69 15.31 -9.03
N TYR A 313 -6.56 16.01 -8.96
CA TYR A 313 -5.25 15.39 -8.70
C TYR A 313 -5.26 14.61 -7.39
N PHE A 314 -4.78 13.38 -7.44
CA PHE A 314 -4.61 12.53 -6.26
C PHE A 314 -3.13 12.26 -6.00
N GLY A 315 -2.55 12.98 -5.03
CA GLY A 315 -1.15 12.83 -4.63
C GLY A 315 -0.87 11.68 -3.66
N GLY A 316 -1.91 11.06 -3.09
CA GLY A 316 -1.81 10.15 -1.95
C GLY A 316 -2.20 10.80 -0.62
#